data_AF-A0A953MNS5-F1
#
_entry.id   AF-A0A953MNS5-F1
#
_cell.length_a   1.000
_cell.length_b   1.000
_cell.length_c   1.000
_cell.angle_alpha   90.00
_cell.angle_beta   90.00
_cell.angle_gamma   90.00
#
_symmetry.space_group_name_H-M   'P 1'
#
loop_
_entity.id
_entity.type
_entity.pdbx_description
1 polymer ?
#
loop_
_entity_poly.entity_id
_entity_poly.type
_entity_poly.pdbx_seq_one_letter_code
_entity_poly.pdbx_strand_id
1 'polypeptide(L)' 'MNKIILQFGLLVFFLAVIFFSQRGIPFQDILLKSFMIFIVLTTMLSIAAIVFMKSVNKTSLSKNKDLTENLSGSSK' A
#
# COMPACT_ATOMS: atom_id res chain seq x y z
N MET A 1 -0.74 -9.65 -1.32
CA MET A 1 -0.42 -8.29 -0.83
C MET A 1 -1.63 -7.51 -0.29
N ASN A 2 -2.84 -7.68 -0.83
CA ASN A 2 -4.00 -6.90 -0.33
C ASN A 2 -4.38 -7.20 1.14
N LYS A 3 -4.19 -8.45 1.62
CA LYS A 3 -4.51 -8.84 3.02
C LYS A 3 -3.69 -8.07 4.06
N ILE A 4 -2.38 -7.87 3.84
CA ILE A 4 -1.53 -7.15 4.82
C ILE A 4 -1.90 -5.67 4.88
N ILE A 5 -2.19 -5.07 3.73
CA ILE A 5 -2.60 -3.67 3.61
C ILE A 5 -3.96 -3.45 4.30
N LEU A 6 -4.89 -4.37 4.11
CA LEU A 6 -6.19 -4.35 4.79
C LEU A 6 -6.05 -4.50 6.31
N GLN A 7 -5.23 -5.46 6.78
CA GLN A 7 -4.97 -5.66 8.21
C GLN A 7 -4.31 -4.44 8.85
N PHE A 8 -3.34 -3.83 8.16
CA PHE A 8 -2.69 -2.60 8.60
C PHE A 8 -3.68 -1.43 8.65
N GLY A 9 -4.51 -1.28 7.62
CA GLY A 9 -5.59 -0.29 7.63
C GLY A 9 -6.52 -0.50 8.82
N LEU A 10 -6.94 -1.74 9.07
CA LEU A 10 -7.84 -2.08 10.19
C LEU A 10 -7.21 -1.76 11.55
N LEU A 11 -5.90 -1.99 11.70
CA LEU A 11 -5.16 -1.60 12.90
C LEU A 11 -5.23 -0.08 13.13
N VAL A 12 -4.98 0.71 12.09
CA VAL A 12 -5.04 2.18 12.18
C VAL A 12 -6.47 2.66 12.40
N PHE A 13 -7.46 1.97 11.83
CA PHE A 13 -8.88 2.23 12.10
C PHE A 13 -9.20 2.09 13.59
N PHE A 14 -8.82 0.98 14.23
CA PHE A 14 -9.06 0.78 15.66
C PHE A 14 -8.29 1.77 16.53
N LEU A 15 -7.04 2.10 16.17
CA LEU A 15 -6.28 3.15 16.84
C LEU A 15 -6.97 4.51 16.75
N ALA A 16 -7.52 4.87 15.57
CA ALA A 16 -8.28 6.09 15.40
C ALA A 16 -9.55 6.10 16.26
N VAL A 17 -10.29 4.99 16.32
CA VAL A 17 -11.47 4.85 17.20
C VAL A 17 -11.09 5.09 18.66
N ILE A 18 -10.01 4.46 19.14
CA ILE A 18 -9.52 4.64 20.52
C ILE A 18 -9.13 6.10 20.78
N PHE A 19 -8.44 6.75 19.83
CA PHE A 19 -8.01 8.13 19.94
C PHE A 19 -9.19 9.12 19.99
N PHE A 20 -10.18 8.94 19.11
CA PHE A 20 -11.36 9.80 19.05
C PHE A 20 -12.34 9.55 20.20
N SER A 21 -12.40 8.32 20.72
CA SER A 21 -13.21 7.98 21.91
C SER A 21 -12.80 8.78 23.14
N GLN A 22 -11.50 9.09 23.28
CA GLN A 22 -10.98 9.88 24.41
C GLN A 22 -11.34 11.37 24.35
N ARG A 23 -11.92 11.86 23.25
CA ARG A 23 -12.21 13.29 23.02
C ARG A 23 -13.62 13.72 23.41
N GLY A 24 -14.45 12.82 23.95
CA GLY A 24 -15.81 13.14 24.38
C GLY A 24 -16.77 13.55 23.25
N ILE A 25 -16.43 13.20 22.01
CA ILE A 25 -17.27 13.44 20.82
C ILE A 25 -18.33 12.34 20.65
N PRO A 26 -19.43 12.61 19.92
CA PRO A 26 -20.48 11.62 19.70
C PRO A 26 -19.95 10.34 19.03
N PHE A 27 -20.52 9.18 19.40
CA PHE A 27 -20.12 7.87 18.85
C PHE A 27 -20.18 7.81 17.31
N GLN A 28 -21.22 8.41 16.72
CA GLN A 28 -21.38 8.49 15.27
C GLN A 28 -20.21 9.25 14.60
N ASP A 29 -19.78 10.36 15.21
CA ASP A 29 -18.67 11.16 14.70
C ASP A 29 -17.32 10.44 14.84
N ILE A 30 -17.14 9.69 15.93
CA ILE A 30 -15.95 8.85 16.15
C ILE A 30 -15.82 7.83 15.03
N LEU A 31 -16.89 7.09 14.74
CA LEU A 31 -16.93 6.09 13.69
C LEU A 31 -16.69 6.71 12.31
N LEU A 32 -17.38 7.81 11.99
CA LEU A 32 -17.28 8.47 10.70
C LEU A 32 -15.86 8.98 10.43
N LYS A 33 -15.25 9.68 11.40
CA LYS A 33 -13.88 10.21 11.26
C LYS A 33 -12.86 9.08 11.15
N SER A 34 -12.98 8.05 12.00
CA SER A 34 -12.07 6.90 11.97
C SER A 34 -12.18 6.12 10.67
N PHE A 35 -13.40 5.93 10.17
CA PHE A 35 -13.67 5.27 8.90
C PHE A 35 -13.12 6.06 7.72
N MET A 36 -13.26 7.39 7.73
CA MET A 36 -12.70 8.24 6.69
C MET A 36 -11.16 8.12 6.63
N ILE A 37 -10.50 8.15 7.80
CA ILE A 37 -9.04 7.95 7.90
C ILE A 37 -8.65 6.57 7.36
N PHE A 38 -9.39 5.52 7.73
CA PHE A 38 -9.16 4.16 7.26
C PHE A 38 -9.22 4.07 5.73
N ILE A 39 -10.25 4.62 5.10
CA ILE A 39 -10.40 4.59 3.64
C ILE A 39 -9.26 5.34 2.97
N VAL A 40 -8.99 6.58 3.38
CA VAL A 40 -7.93 7.39 2.76
C VAL A 40 -6.57 6.70 2.87
N LEU A 41 -6.21 6.24 4.08
CA LEU A 41 -4.94 5.59 4.34
C LEU A 41 -4.78 4.28 3.56
N THR A 42 -5.81 3.42 3.60
CA THR A 42 -5.77 2.11 2.94
C THR A 42 -5.67 2.26 1.43
N THR A 43 -6.37 3.26 0.86
CA THR A 43 -6.32 3.53 -0.59
C THR A 43 -4.94 4.05 -1.00
N MET A 44 -4.38 5.00 -0.25
CA MET A 44 -3.02 5.52 -0.50
C MET A 44 -1.96 4.44 -0.40
N LEU A 45 -2.03 3.60 0.64
CA LEU A 45 -1.09 2.50 0.83
C LEU A 45 -1.21 1.45 -0.29
N SER A 46 -2.42 1.20 -0.77
CA SER A 46 -2.67 0.29 -1.90
C SER A 46 -2.05 0.82 -3.20
N ILE A 47 -2.22 2.12 -3.49
CA ILE A 47 -1.60 2.75 -4.66
C ILE A 47 -0.08 2.68 -4.55
N ALA A 48 0.49 3.06 -3.41
CA ALA A 48 1.93 3.01 -3.17
C ALA A 48 2.50 1.59 -3.35
N ALA A 49 1.80 0.58 -2.82
CA ALA A 49 2.16 -0.82 -2.96
C ALA A 49 2.16 -1.29 -4.43
N ILE A 50 1.16 -0.89 -5.22
CA ILE A 50 1.08 -1.20 -6.65
C ILE A 50 2.22 -0.55 -7.42
N VAL A 51 2.50 0.73 -7.16
CA VAL A 51 3.59 1.48 -7.79
C VAL A 51 4.94 0.83 -7.46
N PHE A 52 5.15 0.45 -6.20
CA PHE A 52 6.36 -0.23 -5.76
C PHE A 52 6.54 -1.60 -6.41
N MET A 53 5.49 -2.42 -6.50
CA MET A 53 5.57 -3.69 -7.25
C MET A 53 5.91 -3.45 -8.72
N LYS A 54 5.31 -2.45 -9.34
CA LYS A 54 5.54 -2.13 -10.75
C LYS A 54 6.96 -1.65 -11.01
N SER A 55 7.55 -0.85 -10.12
CA SER A 55 8.93 -0.39 -10.25
C SER A 55 9.93 -1.53 -10.08
N VAL A 56 9.71 -2.42 -9.11
CA VAL A 56 10.52 -3.62 -8.92
C VAL A 56 10.44 -4.53 -10.15
N ASN A 57 9.23 -4.83 -10.63
CA ASN A 57 9.04 -5.74 -11.75
C ASN A 57 9.56 -5.18 -13.09
N LYS A 58 9.52 -3.85 -13.27
CA LYS A 58 10.11 -3.21 -14.45
C LYS A 58 11.64 -3.33 -14.43
N THR A 59 12.26 -3.19 -13.27
CA THR A 59 13.72 -3.27 -13.09
C THR A 59 14.25 -4.69 -13.31
N SER A 60 13.53 -5.71 -12.85
CA SER A 60 13.90 -7.11 -13.09
C SER A 60 13.74 -7.51 -14.55
N LEU A 61 12.67 -7.05 -15.22
CA LEU A 61 12.46 -7.29 -16.66
C LEU A 61 13.51 -6.60 -17.53
N SER A 62 13.87 -5.34 -17.25
CA SER A 62 14.93 -4.65 -18.00
C SER A 62 16.29 -5.34 -17.83
N LYS A 63 16.63 -5.75 -16.60
CA LYS A 63 17.89 -6.45 -16.33
C LYS A 63 18.00 -7.79 -17.05
N ASN A 64 16.88 -8.52 -17.18
CA ASN A 64 16.85 -9.80 -17.91
C ASN A 64 16.99 -9.62 -19.43
N LYS A 65 16.39 -8.56 -19.97
CA LYS A 65 16.51 -8.21 -21.39
C LYS A 65 17.96 -7.83 -21.75
N ASP A 66 18.61 -7.00 -20.95
CA ASP A 66 20.03 -6.64 -21.14
C ASP A 66 20.94 -7.88 -21.08
N LEU A 67 20.72 -8.80 -20.14
CA LEU A 67 21.48 -10.06 -20.05
C LEU A 67 21.30 -10.94 -21.30
N THR A 68 20.07 -11.06 -21.80
CA THR A 68 19.77 -11.87 -23.00
C THR A 68 20.38 -11.25 -24.26
N GLU A 69 20.39 -9.92 -24.36
CA GLU A 69 21.01 -9.19 -25.46
C GLU A 69 22.54 -9.32 -25.45
N ASN A 70 23.17 -9.22 -24.28
CA ASN A 70 24.61 -9.44 -24.13
C ASN A 70 25.04 -10.90 -24.39
N LEU A 71 24.20 -11.88 -24.03
CA LEU A 71 24.46 -13.31 -24.29
C LEU A 71 24.23 -13.71 -25.75
N SER A 72 23.28 -13.06 -26.44
CA SER A 72 22.99 -13.34 -27.87
C SER A 72 23.87 -12.54 -28.84
N GLY A 73 24.48 -11.44 -28.39
CA GLY A 73 25.40 -10.61 -29.19
C GLY A 73 26.85 -11.10 -29.27
N SER A 74 27.26 -12.12 -28.50
CA SER A 74 28.64 -12.63 -28.49
C SER A 74 28.96 -13.66 -29.60
N SER A 75 28.09 -13.79 -30.60
CA SER A 75 28.30 -14.66 -31.77
C SER A 75 28.48 -13.83 -33.04
N LYS A 76 29.58 -13.10 -33.13
CA LYS A 76 30.17 -12.61 -34.38
C LYS A 76 31.69 -12.62 -34.28
#